data_AF-A0A640UMJ0-F1
#
_entry.id   AF-A0A640UMJ0-F1
#
_cell.length_a   1.000
_cell.length_b   1.000
_cell.length_c   1.000
_cell.angle_alpha   90.00
_cell.angle_beta   90.00
_cell.angle_gamma   90.00
#
_symmetry.space_group_name_H-M   'P 1'
#
loop_
_entity.id
_entity.type
_entity.pdbx_description
1 polymer ?
#
loop_
_entity_poly.entity_id
_entity_poly.type
_entity_poly.pdbx_seq_one_letter_code
_entity_poly.pdbx_strand_id
1 'polypeptide(L)'
;MPSGSDTTEEAVSGSTPDGPVPLAAPASAAAPARPGRARRLAALARREAPRTGLAVVAGLLLGLAFPPYDLWPLSLVSVAALSLLTRGRTARQGAWTGFAFGLSFFVLLLKWLHVIGWDAVVGLSIAEACFLALLGAGLAVTSRLPGWPVWTACLWVAQEWARDRLPLGGFPWGRLAFAHTGSPLTPLAALGGAPLVTFAVALAAALLAACAGTLWGLRENGSLRRAVPALEAFGLAAAVTLAGVLVPVPTKADDTVDIAVVQGNVQSPGMDFLGRPMMITDNHATATEKLAADVKAGKAKKPDLVIWPENSSDLDPYQYPQAYDRIDQAVKAIGVPVLVGALVDHPTKEGYVFNEGIVWDPKKGPGASYTKQHPVPFGEYVPFKEQLSKIITRFQRVTRNFYPGDHTGLLKVGPARLGDVICFEVAYDQIVHDTVNAGARALVVQTNNATYGRTGQPEQQLAMSKLRAVEHGRAVVTAATSGISAVVAPDGTVTHRIPEFTQGVVSARIPLRDETTLADRVGAAPEWALAIVGLLSCAAAAAIGRRGRTKDEKGQQ
;
A
#
# COMPACT_ATOMS: atom_id res chain seq x y z
N MET A 1 71.48 27.77 -89.30
CA MET A 1 71.24 28.07 -90.72
C MET A 1 69.74 27.98 -90.98
N PRO A 2 69.03 29.07 -91.31
CA PRO A 2 69.30 30.47 -90.99
C PRO A 2 68.08 31.14 -90.28
N SER A 3 68.33 32.18 -89.48
CA SER A 3 67.89 33.59 -89.69
C SER A 3 66.38 33.80 -89.54
N GLY A 4 65.86 34.64 -88.64
CA GLY A 4 66.35 35.97 -88.29
C GLY A 4 65.45 37.03 -88.96
N SER A 5 65.40 38.22 -88.36
CA SER A 5 64.73 39.45 -88.80
C SER A 5 63.21 39.55 -88.52
N ASP A 6 62.65 40.67 -88.11
CA ASP A 6 63.17 41.95 -87.62
C ASP A 6 61.95 42.82 -87.23
N THR A 7 62.18 43.73 -86.26
CA THR A 7 61.67 45.13 -86.15
C THR A 7 60.15 45.41 -86.31
N THR A 8 59.49 46.33 -85.58
CA THR A 8 59.88 47.53 -84.83
C THR A 8 58.63 48.13 -84.16
N GLU A 9 58.83 48.72 -82.98
CA GLU A 9 58.35 50.04 -82.49
C GLU A 9 56.91 50.53 -82.74
N GLU A 10 56.19 50.78 -81.64
CA GLU A 10 55.73 52.11 -81.15
C GLU A 10 54.30 52.45 -81.65
N ALA A 11 53.37 53.04 -80.90
CA ALA A 11 53.41 53.72 -79.62
C ALA A 11 51.95 53.96 -79.12
N VAL A 12 51.79 53.88 -77.79
CA VAL A 12 51.12 54.89 -76.94
C VAL A 12 49.57 54.93 -76.81
N SER A 13 49.17 54.44 -75.62
CA SER A 13 48.29 55.06 -74.60
C SER A 13 46.78 54.80 -74.58
N GLY A 14 46.30 54.61 -73.34
CA GLY A 14 44.91 54.89 -72.96
C GLY A 14 44.21 53.79 -72.16
N SER A 15 44.77 53.34 -71.04
CA SER A 15 44.17 53.45 -69.69
C SER A 15 42.63 53.33 -69.58
N THR A 16 42.14 52.22 -68.99
CA THR A 16 41.19 52.16 -67.83
C THR A 16 40.91 50.70 -67.46
N PRO A 17 40.55 50.40 -66.19
CA PRO A 17 41.12 49.27 -65.46
C PRO A 17 40.19 48.06 -65.29
N ASP A 18 40.83 46.93 -65.05
CA ASP A 18 40.27 45.66 -64.59
C ASP A 18 39.22 45.84 -63.48
N GLY A 19 37.99 45.45 -63.79
CA GLY A 19 36.95 45.24 -62.79
C GLY A 19 37.30 44.01 -61.94
N PRO A 20 37.19 44.07 -60.60
CA PRO A 20 37.47 42.92 -59.76
C PRO A 20 36.41 41.84 -59.96
N VAL A 21 36.87 40.63 -60.29
CA VAL A 21 36.09 39.39 -60.25
C VAL A 21 35.45 39.26 -58.86
N PRO A 22 34.14 39.04 -58.72
CA PRO A 22 33.54 38.82 -57.42
C PRO A 22 34.06 37.50 -56.85
N LEU A 23 34.88 37.57 -55.80
CA LEU A 23 35.21 36.42 -54.96
C LEU A 23 33.90 35.87 -54.40
N ALA A 24 33.54 34.66 -54.80
CA ALA A 24 32.42 33.92 -54.25
C ALA A 24 32.53 33.88 -52.73
N ALA A 25 31.54 34.45 -52.05
CA ALA A 25 31.41 34.35 -50.60
C ALA A 25 31.45 32.86 -50.19
N PRO A 26 32.18 32.48 -49.13
CA PRO A 26 32.16 31.10 -48.66
C PRO A 26 30.71 30.77 -48.32
N ALA A 27 30.19 29.70 -48.92
CA ALA A 27 28.86 29.19 -48.64
C ALA A 27 28.70 29.07 -47.12
N SER A 28 27.79 29.86 -46.56
CA SER A 28 27.36 29.75 -45.17
C SER A 28 27.04 28.29 -44.92
N ALA A 29 27.88 27.62 -44.12
CA ALA A 29 27.67 26.23 -43.74
C ALA A 29 26.27 26.15 -43.10
N ALA A 30 25.32 25.57 -43.84
CA ALA A 30 23.95 25.43 -43.39
C ALA A 30 23.97 24.82 -41.98
N ALA A 31 23.48 25.58 -41.00
CA ALA A 31 23.45 25.14 -39.61
C ALA A 31 22.83 23.73 -39.57
N PRO A 32 23.48 22.76 -38.88
CA PRO A 32 23.05 21.37 -38.95
C PRO A 32 21.57 21.26 -38.60
N ALA A 33 20.79 20.71 -39.55
CA ALA A 33 19.34 20.62 -39.43
C ALA A 33 18.99 19.98 -38.09
N ARG A 34 18.25 20.71 -37.23
CA ARG A 34 17.91 20.23 -35.89
C ARG A 34 17.26 18.85 -36.02
N PRO A 35 17.77 17.80 -35.35
CA PRO A 35 17.30 16.44 -35.57
C PRO A 35 15.78 16.35 -35.42
N GLY A 36 15.11 15.53 -36.24
CA GLY A 36 13.67 15.36 -36.16
C GLY A 36 13.20 14.92 -34.77
N ARG A 37 11.96 15.25 -34.40
CA ARG A 37 11.36 14.97 -33.08
C ARG A 37 11.55 13.50 -32.67
N ALA A 38 11.39 12.57 -33.60
CA ALA A 38 11.60 11.14 -33.38
C ALA A 38 13.05 10.78 -32.99
N ARG A 39 14.06 11.36 -33.67
CA ARG A 39 15.48 11.13 -33.33
C ARG A 39 15.85 11.71 -31.96
N ARG A 40 15.28 12.86 -31.58
CA ARG A 40 15.47 13.45 -30.24
C ARG A 40 14.84 12.59 -29.16
N LEU A 41 13.62 12.09 -29.38
CA LEU A 41 12.94 11.17 -28.46
C LEU A 41 13.70 9.86 -28.32
N ALA A 42 14.19 9.27 -29.42
CA ALA A 42 14.99 8.04 -29.39
C ALA A 42 16.34 8.23 -28.69
N ALA A 43 17.00 9.38 -28.86
CA ALA A 43 18.22 9.71 -28.13
C ALA A 43 17.95 9.88 -26.62
N LEU A 44 16.84 10.55 -26.27
CA LEU A 44 16.43 10.75 -24.88
C LEU A 44 16.03 9.43 -24.21
N ALA A 45 15.30 8.56 -24.92
CA ALA A 45 14.95 7.22 -24.47
C ALA A 45 16.20 6.36 -24.22
N ARG A 46 17.16 6.34 -25.16
CA ARG A 46 18.44 5.61 -24.97
C ARG A 46 19.24 6.15 -23.79
N ARG A 47 19.24 7.46 -23.57
CA ARG A 47 19.92 8.10 -22.44
C ARG A 47 19.29 7.76 -21.08
N GLU A 48 17.97 7.69 -21.01
CA GLU A 48 17.24 7.42 -19.76
C GLU A 48 16.92 5.93 -19.54
N ALA A 49 17.17 5.06 -20.53
CA ALA A 49 16.95 3.61 -20.46
C ALA A 49 17.63 2.94 -19.26
N PRO A 50 18.93 3.13 -18.96
CA PRO A 50 19.56 2.49 -17.80
C PRO A 50 18.94 2.95 -16.47
N ARG A 51 18.60 4.25 -16.33
CA ARG A 51 17.89 4.76 -15.14
C ARG A 51 16.49 4.15 -15.02
N THR A 52 15.77 4.05 -16.13
CA THR A 52 14.43 3.44 -16.16
C THR A 52 14.51 1.97 -15.78
N GLY A 53 15.50 1.23 -16.29
CA GLY A 53 15.74 -0.16 -15.92
C GLY A 53 16.05 -0.33 -14.43
N LEU A 54 16.92 0.52 -13.87
CA LEU A 54 17.20 0.52 -12.42
C LEU A 54 15.98 0.89 -11.57
N ALA A 55 15.14 1.82 -12.03
CA ALA A 55 13.89 2.17 -11.36
C ALA A 55 12.92 0.99 -11.35
N VAL A 56 12.79 0.27 -12.47
CA VAL A 56 11.98 -0.95 -12.57
C VAL A 56 12.48 -2.01 -11.59
N VAL A 57 13.78 -2.27 -11.56
CA VAL A 57 14.39 -3.24 -10.61
C VAL A 57 14.13 -2.83 -9.17
N ALA A 58 14.31 -1.55 -8.83
CA ALA A 58 14.04 -1.04 -7.48
C ALA A 58 12.55 -1.20 -7.11
N GLY A 59 11.61 -0.99 -8.04
CA GLY A 59 10.19 -1.25 -7.80
C GLY A 59 9.87 -2.72 -7.57
N LEU A 60 10.50 -3.63 -8.33
CA LEU A 60 10.36 -5.07 -8.12
C LEU A 60 10.91 -5.50 -6.75
N LEU A 61 12.08 -4.98 -6.36
CA LEU A 61 12.66 -5.20 -5.03
C LEU A 61 11.71 -4.72 -3.92
N LEU A 62 10.99 -3.61 -4.14
CA LEU A 62 10.00 -3.15 -3.16
C LEU A 62 8.84 -4.13 -3.07
N GLY A 63 8.37 -4.69 -4.19
CA GLY A 63 7.31 -5.71 -4.18
C GLY A 63 7.71 -6.98 -3.44
N LEU A 64 8.99 -7.37 -3.49
CA LEU A 64 9.54 -8.49 -2.72
C LEU A 64 9.65 -8.21 -1.21
N ALA A 65 9.55 -6.95 -0.79
CA ALA A 65 9.52 -6.61 0.64
C ALA A 65 8.19 -6.99 1.31
N PHE A 66 7.12 -7.19 0.52
CA PHE A 66 5.80 -7.54 1.03
C PHE A 66 5.59 -9.07 1.01
N PRO A 67 4.65 -9.59 1.83
CA PRO A 67 4.22 -10.96 1.70
C PRO A 67 3.68 -11.28 0.29
N PRO A 68 3.87 -12.53 -0.19
CA PRO A 68 4.35 -13.70 0.56
C PRO A 68 5.88 -13.81 0.68
N TYR A 69 6.65 -12.87 0.12
CA TYR A 69 8.12 -12.93 0.13
C TYR A 69 8.72 -12.41 1.45
N ASP A 70 8.13 -11.35 2.01
CA ASP A 70 8.43 -10.79 3.33
C ASP A 70 9.91 -10.40 3.55
N LEU A 71 10.60 -10.01 2.47
CA LEU A 71 12.01 -9.59 2.50
C LEU A 71 12.13 -8.10 2.82
N TRP A 72 11.66 -7.69 4.00
CA TRP A 72 11.53 -6.28 4.39
C TRP A 72 12.79 -5.40 4.15
N PRO A 73 14.05 -5.87 4.29
CA PRO A 73 15.22 -5.00 4.04
C PRO A 73 15.30 -4.49 2.60
N LEU A 74 14.65 -5.18 1.65
CA LEU A 74 14.56 -4.71 0.27
C LEU A 74 13.77 -3.41 0.14
N SER A 75 12.86 -3.09 1.08
CA SER A 75 12.17 -1.80 1.11
C SER A 75 13.18 -0.65 1.26
N LEU A 76 14.17 -0.80 2.17
CA LEU A 76 15.23 0.17 2.40
C LEU A 76 16.09 0.36 1.15
N VAL A 77 16.48 -0.75 0.51
CA VAL A 77 17.29 -0.73 -0.73
C VAL A 77 16.51 -0.03 -1.85
N SER A 78 15.24 -0.36 -2.03
CA SER A 78 14.39 0.19 -3.07
C SER A 78 14.15 1.69 -2.93
N VAL A 79 13.82 2.14 -1.72
CA VAL A 79 13.60 3.57 -1.43
C VAL A 79 14.91 4.36 -1.56
N ALA A 80 16.03 3.79 -1.12
CA ALA A 80 17.36 4.38 -1.30
C ALA A 80 17.71 4.52 -2.79
N ALA A 81 17.45 3.47 -3.58
CA ALA A 81 17.67 3.48 -5.02
C ALA A 81 16.81 4.55 -5.72
N LEU A 82 15.51 4.64 -5.43
CA LEU A 82 14.66 5.69 -6.01
C LEU A 82 15.14 7.10 -5.65
N SER A 83 15.57 7.29 -4.40
CA SER A 83 16.13 8.56 -3.92
C SER A 83 17.39 8.96 -4.70
N LEU A 84 18.32 8.01 -4.94
CA LEU A 84 19.51 8.24 -5.73
C LEU A 84 19.19 8.49 -7.22
N LEU A 85 18.26 7.73 -7.79
CA LEU A 85 17.87 7.85 -9.18
C LEU A 85 17.20 9.21 -9.47
N THR A 86 16.46 9.78 -8.52
CA THR A 86 15.80 11.08 -8.67
C THR A 86 16.70 12.28 -8.33
N ARG A 87 17.81 12.05 -7.60
CA ARG A 87 18.73 13.12 -7.19
C ARG A 87 19.29 13.93 -8.37
N GLY A 88 19.22 15.25 -8.24
CA GLY A 88 19.75 16.20 -9.24
C GLY A 88 18.98 16.22 -10.57
N ARG A 89 17.82 15.56 -10.65
CA ARG A 89 17.00 15.51 -11.87
C ARG A 89 16.01 16.67 -11.94
N THR A 90 15.37 16.82 -13.09
CA THR A 90 14.19 17.69 -13.24
C THR A 90 12.95 17.00 -12.69
N ALA A 91 11.93 17.77 -12.31
CA ALA A 91 10.64 17.22 -11.85
C ALA A 91 10.03 16.22 -12.84
N ARG A 92 10.13 16.49 -14.16
CA ARG A 92 9.62 15.59 -15.21
C ARG A 92 10.39 14.27 -15.27
N GLN A 93 11.71 14.29 -15.17
CA GLN A 93 12.53 13.07 -15.11
C GLN A 93 12.27 12.30 -13.82
N GLY A 94 12.14 13.00 -12.70
CA GLY A 94 11.73 12.42 -11.43
C GLY A 94 10.39 11.72 -11.54
N ALA A 95 9.40 12.37 -12.15
CA ALA A 95 8.07 11.80 -12.37
C ALA A 95 8.10 10.51 -13.18
N TRP A 96 8.83 10.49 -14.30
CA TRP A 96 8.99 9.27 -15.09
C TRP A 96 9.68 8.16 -14.31
N THR A 97 10.74 8.49 -13.55
CA THR A 97 11.48 7.51 -12.74
C THR A 97 10.57 6.93 -11.65
N GLY A 98 9.80 7.78 -10.97
CA GLY A 98 8.82 7.36 -9.97
C GLY A 98 7.68 6.54 -10.56
N PHE A 99 7.20 6.88 -11.77
CA PHE A 99 6.20 6.10 -12.49
C PHE A 99 6.72 4.70 -12.86
N ALA A 100 7.91 4.60 -13.44
CA ALA A 100 8.51 3.31 -13.82
C ALA A 100 8.77 2.41 -12.60
N PHE A 101 9.21 3.01 -11.49
CA PHE A 101 9.34 2.35 -10.19
C PHE A 101 7.99 1.88 -9.64
N GLY A 102 7.00 2.77 -9.59
CA GLY A 102 5.69 2.47 -9.04
C GLY A 102 4.96 1.40 -9.85
N LEU A 103 5.05 1.46 -11.17
CA LEU A 103 4.35 0.51 -12.04
C LEU A 103 4.88 -0.92 -11.84
N SER A 104 6.20 -1.12 -11.80
CA SER A 104 6.75 -2.46 -11.56
C SER A 104 6.47 -2.96 -10.14
N PHE A 105 6.48 -2.06 -9.15
CA PHE A 105 6.11 -2.36 -7.78
C PHE A 105 4.65 -2.85 -7.68
N PHE A 106 3.68 -2.04 -8.15
CA PHE A 106 2.27 -2.37 -8.02
C PHE A 106 1.85 -3.55 -8.90
N VAL A 107 2.42 -3.74 -10.08
CA VAL A 107 2.14 -4.93 -10.89
C VAL A 107 2.53 -6.21 -10.14
N LEU A 108 3.66 -6.21 -9.45
CA LEU A 108 4.09 -7.36 -8.65
C LEU A 108 3.25 -7.52 -7.39
N LEU A 109 3.02 -6.44 -6.66
CA LEU A 109 2.27 -6.43 -5.40
C LEU A 109 0.81 -6.86 -5.60
N LEU A 110 0.17 -6.33 -6.64
CA LEU A 110 -1.26 -6.47 -6.94
C LEU A 110 -1.55 -7.57 -7.96
N LYS A 111 -0.56 -8.40 -8.30
CA LYS A 111 -0.74 -9.53 -9.21
C LYS A 111 -1.89 -10.45 -8.80
N TRP A 112 -2.23 -10.51 -7.51
CA TRP A 112 -3.35 -11.29 -7.00
C TRP A 112 -4.72 -10.89 -7.59
N LEU A 113 -4.87 -9.64 -8.07
CA LEU A 113 -6.07 -9.19 -8.79
C LEU A 113 -6.26 -9.88 -10.15
N HIS A 114 -5.30 -10.66 -10.65
CA HIS A 114 -5.45 -11.39 -11.92
C HIS A 114 -6.63 -12.38 -11.89
N VAL A 115 -7.07 -12.82 -10.70
CA VAL A 115 -8.28 -13.64 -10.51
C VAL A 115 -9.53 -12.92 -11.04
N ILE A 116 -9.57 -11.58 -10.91
CA ILE A 116 -10.61 -10.74 -11.53
C ILE A 116 -10.26 -10.47 -13.01
N GLY A 117 -8.99 -10.11 -13.26
CA GLY A 117 -8.45 -9.95 -14.61
C GLY A 117 -7.17 -9.12 -14.64
N TRP A 118 -6.32 -9.40 -15.63
CA TRP A 118 -5.04 -8.70 -15.82
C TRP A 118 -5.19 -7.22 -16.12
N ASP A 119 -6.31 -6.81 -16.72
CA ASP A 119 -6.59 -5.41 -16.97
C ASP A 119 -6.92 -4.65 -15.67
N ALA A 120 -7.51 -5.29 -14.66
CA ALA A 120 -7.64 -4.71 -13.32
C ALA A 120 -6.27 -4.55 -12.64
N VAL A 121 -5.39 -5.56 -12.75
CA VAL A 121 -4.00 -5.48 -12.26
C VAL A 121 -3.28 -4.28 -12.88
N VAL A 122 -3.28 -4.19 -14.21
CA VAL A 122 -2.58 -3.13 -14.94
C VAL A 122 -3.22 -1.77 -14.68
N GLY A 123 -4.55 -1.67 -14.73
CA GLY A 123 -5.29 -0.42 -14.55
C GLY A 123 -5.05 0.18 -13.16
N LEU A 124 -5.22 -0.62 -12.10
CA LEU A 124 -4.95 -0.16 -10.73
C LEU A 124 -3.46 0.14 -10.55
N SER A 125 -2.55 -0.69 -11.07
CA SER A 125 -1.12 -0.43 -10.96
C SER A 125 -0.69 0.89 -11.62
N ILE A 126 -1.31 1.27 -12.75
CA ILE A 126 -1.06 2.57 -13.41
C ILE A 126 -1.59 3.72 -12.56
N ALA A 127 -2.80 3.58 -11.99
CA ALA A 127 -3.39 4.60 -11.13
C ALA A 127 -2.50 4.83 -9.89
N GLU A 128 -2.10 3.76 -9.21
CA GLU A 128 -1.21 3.80 -8.05
C GLU A 128 0.18 4.33 -8.42
N ALA A 129 0.74 3.94 -9.56
CA ALA A 129 2.03 4.45 -10.05
C ALA A 129 2.02 5.96 -10.34
N CYS A 130 0.86 6.58 -10.59
CA CYS A 130 0.76 8.03 -10.73
C CYS A 130 1.12 8.76 -9.42
N PHE A 131 0.76 8.22 -8.25
CA PHE A 131 1.18 8.79 -6.96
C PHE A 131 2.70 8.71 -6.80
N LEU A 132 3.31 7.61 -7.22
CA LEU A 132 4.76 7.42 -7.16
C LEU A 132 5.48 8.29 -8.20
N ALA A 133 4.81 8.66 -9.31
CA ALA A 133 5.28 9.68 -10.23
C ALA A 133 5.32 11.06 -9.56
N LEU A 134 4.26 11.45 -8.84
CA LEU A 134 4.25 12.70 -8.08
C LEU A 134 5.33 12.72 -7.00
N LEU A 135 5.50 11.61 -6.28
CA LEU A 135 6.61 11.42 -5.34
C LEU A 135 7.95 11.62 -6.05
N GLY A 136 8.21 10.92 -7.16
CA GLY A 136 9.46 11.03 -7.90
C GLY A 136 9.78 12.46 -8.37
N ALA A 137 8.75 13.22 -8.76
CA ALA A 137 8.89 14.65 -9.06
C ALA A 137 9.29 15.47 -7.81
N GLY A 138 8.63 15.23 -6.68
CA GLY A 138 8.92 15.84 -5.38
C GLY A 138 10.34 15.53 -4.91
N LEU A 139 10.77 14.27 -4.97
CA LEU A 139 12.12 13.83 -4.62
C LEU A 139 13.17 14.53 -5.50
N ALA A 140 12.95 14.61 -6.82
CA ALA A 140 13.89 15.28 -7.71
C ALA A 140 14.06 16.76 -7.35
N VAL A 141 12.97 17.46 -7.02
CA VAL A 141 12.98 18.88 -6.67
C VAL A 141 13.58 19.13 -5.28
N THR A 142 13.18 18.35 -4.28
CA THR A 142 13.62 18.51 -2.88
C THR A 142 15.00 17.94 -2.59
N SER A 143 15.55 17.09 -3.47
CA SER A 143 16.92 16.56 -3.36
C SER A 143 18.01 17.64 -3.36
N ARG A 144 17.66 18.88 -3.74
CA ARG A 144 18.54 20.05 -3.76
C ARG A 144 18.54 20.83 -2.45
N LEU A 145 17.60 20.56 -1.55
CA LEU A 145 17.52 21.23 -0.25
C LEU A 145 18.51 20.60 0.74
N PRO A 146 19.02 21.38 1.72
CA PRO A 146 19.70 20.78 2.87
C PRO A 146 18.73 19.87 3.64
N GLY A 147 19.25 18.81 4.25
CA GLY A 147 18.41 17.84 4.97
C GLY A 147 17.49 17.00 4.07
N TRP A 148 17.80 16.85 2.79
CA TRP A 148 16.99 16.10 1.82
C TRP A 148 16.50 14.70 2.24
N PRO A 149 17.18 13.92 3.12
CA PRO A 149 16.63 12.65 3.59
C PRO A 149 15.32 12.82 4.37
N VAL A 150 15.17 13.91 5.13
CA VAL A 150 13.95 14.20 5.89
C VAL A 150 12.80 14.53 4.93
N TRP A 151 13.05 15.37 3.91
CA TRP A 151 12.04 15.69 2.90
C TRP A 151 11.59 14.45 2.12
N THR A 152 12.51 13.54 1.84
CA THR A 152 12.21 12.24 1.21
C THR A 152 11.22 11.44 2.06
N ALA A 153 11.49 11.33 3.35
CA ALA A 153 10.62 10.62 4.29
C ALA A 153 9.23 11.27 4.41
N CYS A 154 9.17 12.59 4.57
CA CYS A 154 7.91 13.32 4.64
C CYS A 154 7.09 13.22 3.34
N LEU A 155 7.74 13.29 2.18
CA LEU A 155 7.07 13.12 0.88
C LEU A 155 6.55 11.70 0.67
N TRP A 156 7.22 10.70 1.24
CA TRP A 156 6.71 9.33 1.20
C TRP A 156 5.42 9.20 2.01
N VAL A 157 5.38 9.78 3.21
CA VAL A 157 4.12 9.85 3.98
C VAL A 157 3.06 10.65 3.23
N ALA A 158 3.42 11.77 2.61
CA ALA A 158 2.47 12.59 1.85
C ALA A 158 1.81 11.85 0.67
N GLN A 159 2.55 11.02 -0.05
CA GLN A 159 1.97 10.25 -1.16
C GLN A 159 1.09 9.10 -0.65
N GLU A 160 1.48 8.42 0.43
CA GLU A 160 0.62 7.41 1.06
C GLU A 160 -0.66 8.05 1.58
N TRP A 161 -0.56 9.17 2.30
CA TRP A 161 -1.72 9.94 2.77
C TRP A 161 -2.74 10.25 1.66
N ALA A 162 -2.25 10.64 0.48
CA ALA A 162 -3.10 10.95 -0.66
C ALA A 162 -3.71 9.68 -1.29
N ARG A 163 -2.90 8.64 -1.48
CA ARG A 163 -3.27 7.38 -2.11
C ARG A 163 -4.25 6.57 -1.27
N ASP A 164 -4.12 6.65 0.04
CA ASP A 164 -5.00 6.01 1.03
C ASP A 164 -6.40 6.63 1.06
N ARG A 165 -6.62 7.79 0.40
CA ARG A 165 -7.90 8.54 0.41
C ARG A 165 -8.48 8.85 -0.97
N LEU A 166 -7.66 8.87 -2.02
CA LEU A 166 -8.03 9.34 -3.34
C LEU A 166 -7.63 8.34 -4.44
N PRO A 167 -8.44 8.18 -5.50
CA PRO A 167 -9.87 8.49 -5.59
C PRO A 167 -10.72 7.38 -4.90
N LEU A 168 -12.04 7.58 -4.82
CA LEU A 168 -13.01 6.54 -4.42
C LEU A 168 -12.78 5.94 -3.03
N GLY A 169 -12.34 6.74 -2.07
CA GLY A 169 -12.00 6.25 -0.72
C GLY A 169 -10.55 5.78 -0.59
N GLY A 170 -9.79 5.70 -1.68
CA GLY A 170 -8.36 5.40 -1.70
C GLY A 170 -8.01 3.92 -1.61
N PHE A 171 -6.72 3.61 -1.72
CA PHE A 171 -6.19 2.25 -1.76
C PHE A 171 -4.90 2.12 -0.92
N PRO A 172 -5.01 1.81 0.39
CA PRO A 172 -3.86 1.80 1.31
C PRO A 172 -2.86 0.66 1.11
N TRP A 173 -3.07 -0.20 0.12
CA TRP A 173 -2.21 -1.36 -0.11
C TRP A 173 -0.78 -0.94 -0.49
N GLY A 174 0.24 -1.66 -0.03
CA GLY A 174 1.63 -1.35 -0.42
C GLY A 174 2.28 -0.16 0.29
N ARG A 175 1.70 0.33 1.39
CA ARG A 175 2.39 1.26 2.30
C ARG A 175 3.64 0.61 2.87
N LEU A 176 4.72 1.37 3.03
CA LEU A 176 5.98 0.83 3.56
C LEU A 176 5.79 0.16 4.92
N ALA A 177 4.93 0.72 5.77
CA ALA A 177 4.61 0.15 7.08
C ALA A 177 4.14 -1.32 7.01
N PHE A 178 3.39 -1.71 5.98
CA PHE A 178 2.85 -3.07 5.85
C PHE A 178 3.88 -4.09 5.37
N ALA A 179 5.06 -3.67 4.89
CA ALA A 179 6.20 -4.57 4.67
C ALA A 179 6.96 -4.89 5.97
N HIS A 180 6.66 -4.18 7.07
CA HIS A 180 7.39 -4.27 8.33
C HIS A 180 6.54 -4.98 9.40
N THR A 181 6.36 -6.29 9.26
CA THR A 181 5.46 -7.08 10.12
C THR A 181 6.14 -7.75 11.32
N GLY A 182 7.45 -7.58 11.48
CA GLY A 182 8.26 -8.20 12.54
C GLY A 182 9.69 -7.68 12.52
N SER A 183 9.86 -6.41 12.17
CA SER A 183 11.15 -5.76 12.00
C SER A 183 11.47 -4.86 13.21
N PRO A 184 12.73 -4.42 13.38
CA PRO A 184 13.09 -3.42 14.39
C PRO A 184 12.30 -2.10 14.32
N LEU A 185 11.68 -1.79 13.17
CA LEU A 185 10.88 -0.59 12.94
C LEU A 185 9.39 -0.78 13.30
N THR A 186 8.91 -2.02 13.41
CA THR A 186 7.50 -2.34 13.64
C THR A 186 6.95 -1.72 14.95
N PRO A 187 7.68 -1.73 16.08
CA PRO A 187 7.21 -1.10 17.33
C PRO A 187 6.92 0.40 17.22
N LEU A 188 7.49 1.12 16.26
CA LEU A 188 7.19 2.55 16.05
C LEU A 188 5.70 2.79 15.74
N ALA A 189 4.98 1.76 15.27
CA ALA A 189 3.54 1.83 15.06
C ALA A 189 2.77 2.21 16.35
N ALA A 190 3.24 1.78 17.53
CA ALA A 190 2.61 2.13 18.80
C ALA A 190 2.76 3.62 19.18
N LEU A 191 3.65 4.36 18.51
CA LEU A 191 3.90 5.78 18.78
C LEU A 191 3.14 6.72 17.84
N GLY A 192 3.09 6.38 16.55
CA GLY A 192 2.51 7.27 15.53
C GLY A 192 1.88 6.53 14.36
N GLY A 193 1.47 5.28 14.60
CA GLY A 193 0.79 4.43 13.63
C GLY A 193 1.64 4.02 12.45
N ALA A 194 0.97 3.46 11.45
CA ALA A 194 1.57 3.15 10.15
C ALA A 194 2.35 4.34 9.52
N PRO A 195 1.88 5.61 9.57
CA PRO A 195 2.61 6.75 9.01
C PRO A 195 4.02 6.95 9.59
N LEU A 196 4.21 6.74 10.90
CA LEU A 196 5.51 6.89 11.54
C LEU A 196 6.48 5.76 11.13
N VAL A 197 5.98 4.53 10.95
CA VAL A 197 6.78 3.43 10.42
C VAL A 197 7.21 3.74 8.99
N THR A 198 6.29 4.17 8.13
CA THR A 198 6.61 4.61 6.75
C THR A 198 7.68 5.70 6.75
N PHE A 199 7.54 6.72 7.60
CA PHE A 199 8.52 7.78 7.75
C PHE A 199 9.90 7.25 8.13
N ALA A 200 9.97 6.38 9.14
CA ALA A 200 11.24 5.84 9.62
C ALA A 200 11.94 4.96 8.57
N VAL A 201 11.18 4.12 7.84
CA VAL A 201 11.70 3.31 6.72
C VAL A 201 12.27 4.23 5.64
N ALA A 202 11.50 5.22 5.20
CA ALA A 202 11.91 6.14 4.14
C ALA A 202 13.10 7.02 4.56
N LEU A 203 13.16 7.45 5.84
CA LEU A 203 14.27 8.22 6.38
C LEU A 203 15.55 7.38 6.45
N ALA A 204 15.48 6.17 7.01
CA ALA A 204 16.62 5.25 7.06
C ALA A 204 17.15 4.96 5.65
N ALA A 205 16.26 4.67 4.70
CA ALA A 205 16.61 4.45 3.30
C ALA A 205 17.27 5.68 2.64
N ALA A 206 16.74 6.88 2.86
CA ALA A 206 17.31 8.11 2.32
C ALA A 206 18.67 8.45 2.94
N LEU A 207 18.88 8.15 4.22
CA LEU A 207 20.17 8.26 4.89
C LEU A 207 21.19 7.24 4.34
N LEU A 208 20.77 6.00 4.06
CA LEU A 208 21.59 5.01 3.37
C LEU A 208 21.98 5.49 1.96
N ALA A 209 21.05 6.10 1.23
CA ALA A 209 21.34 6.75 -0.04
C ALA A 209 22.34 7.92 0.11
N ALA A 210 22.24 8.73 1.17
CA ALA A 210 23.22 9.78 1.46
C ALA A 210 24.62 9.20 1.73
N CYS A 211 24.70 8.12 2.50
CA CYS A 211 25.94 7.37 2.73
C CYS A 211 26.52 6.82 1.41
N ALA A 212 25.72 6.12 0.61
CA ALA A 212 26.17 5.58 -0.67
C ALA A 212 26.67 6.67 -1.64
N GLY A 213 25.95 7.79 -1.73
CA GLY A 213 26.33 8.91 -2.59
C GLY A 213 27.63 9.61 -2.15
N THR A 214 27.85 9.73 -0.84
CA THR A 214 29.10 10.30 -0.29
C THR A 214 30.28 9.35 -0.48
N LEU A 215 30.12 8.05 -0.22
CA LEU A 215 31.13 7.02 -0.48
C LEU A 215 31.51 6.94 -1.97
N TRP A 216 30.55 7.12 -2.87
CA TRP A 216 30.84 7.16 -4.30
C TRP A 216 31.74 8.35 -4.67
N GLY A 217 31.46 9.54 -4.14
CA GLY A 217 32.30 10.72 -4.37
C GLY A 217 33.70 10.64 -3.77
N LEU A 218 33.90 9.80 -2.74
CA LEU A 218 35.23 9.53 -2.17
C LEU A 218 36.13 8.75 -3.12
N ARG A 219 35.57 7.84 -3.93
CA ARG A 219 36.34 7.06 -4.91
C ARG A 219 37.04 7.94 -5.94
N GLU A 220 36.48 9.12 -6.21
CA GLU A 220 37.02 10.06 -7.18
C GLU A 220 38.06 11.02 -6.56
N ASN A 221 38.05 11.25 -5.25
CA ASN A 221 38.94 12.20 -4.56
C ASN A 221 39.16 11.78 -3.08
N GLY A 222 40.17 10.91 -2.87
CA GLY A 222 40.39 10.13 -1.65
C GLY A 222 40.88 10.89 -0.40
N SER A 223 40.01 11.67 0.24
CA SER A 223 40.26 12.23 1.57
C SER A 223 39.42 11.53 2.66
N LEU A 224 40.08 11.00 3.70
CA LEU A 224 39.42 10.38 4.85
C LEU A 224 38.44 11.33 5.59
N ARG A 225 38.70 12.64 5.59
CA ARG A 225 37.80 13.64 6.21
C ARG A 225 36.43 13.72 5.53
N ARG A 226 36.34 13.34 4.25
CA ARG A 226 35.08 13.30 3.50
C ARG A 226 34.26 12.03 3.79
N ALA A 227 34.81 11.07 4.55
CA ALA A 227 34.09 9.87 4.99
C ALA A 227 33.21 10.13 6.23
N VAL A 228 33.47 11.19 6.99
CA VAL A 228 32.70 11.54 8.20
C VAL A 228 31.20 11.68 7.91
N PRO A 229 30.74 12.44 6.89
CA PRO A 229 29.31 12.53 6.58
C PRO A 229 28.69 11.20 6.16
N ALA A 230 29.47 10.29 5.57
CA ALA A 230 29.01 8.95 5.21
C ALA A 230 28.77 8.09 6.46
N LEU A 231 29.72 8.14 7.41
CA LEU A 231 29.62 7.45 8.70
C LEU A 231 28.48 8.01 9.56
N GLU A 232 28.29 9.34 9.58
CA GLU A 232 27.17 9.98 10.25
C GLU A 232 25.83 9.56 9.64
N ALA A 233 25.71 9.59 8.31
CA ALA A 233 24.49 9.16 7.63
C ALA A 233 24.19 7.68 7.89
N PHE A 234 25.22 6.81 7.87
CA PHE A 234 25.08 5.40 8.21
C PHE A 234 24.69 5.19 9.68
N GLY A 235 25.36 5.88 10.61
CA GLY A 235 25.06 5.82 12.04
C GLY A 235 23.63 6.27 12.36
N LEU A 236 23.17 7.35 11.72
CA LEU A 236 21.78 7.81 11.82
C LEU A 236 20.80 6.82 11.19
N ALA A 237 21.12 6.21 10.03
CA ALA A 237 20.27 5.19 9.43
C ALA A 237 20.12 3.97 10.34
N ALA A 238 21.22 3.51 10.95
CA ALA A 238 21.22 2.43 11.92
C ALA A 238 20.42 2.81 13.17
N ALA A 239 20.61 4.02 13.70
CA ALA A 239 19.88 4.53 14.86
C ALA A 239 18.37 4.59 14.59
N VAL A 240 17.94 5.10 13.43
CA VAL A 240 16.52 5.12 13.03
C VAL A 240 15.97 3.70 12.88
N THR A 241 16.71 2.80 12.24
CA THR A 241 16.30 1.41 12.05
C THR A 241 16.10 0.69 13.39
N LEU A 242 16.99 0.93 14.35
CA LEU A 242 16.96 0.29 15.67
C LEU A 242 16.09 1.05 16.69
N ALA A 243 15.56 2.23 16.35
CA ALA A 243 14.80 3.05 17.29
C ALA A 243 13.57 2.32 17.86
N GLY A 244 12.89 1.50 17.05
CA GLY A 244 11.72 0.74 17.50
C GLY A 244 12.05 -0.32 18.55
N VAL A 245 13.28 -0.83 18.64
CA VAL A 245 13.68 -1.80 19.68
C VAL A 245 13.55 -1.21 21.09
N LEU A 246 13.66 0.12 21.21
CA LEU A 246 13.52 0.83 22.48
C LEU A 246 12.08 1.24 22.79
N VAL A 247 11.14 1.03 21.85
CA VAL A 247 9.74 1.40 22.05
C VAL A 247 9.03 0.30 22.85
N PRO A 248 8.47 0.63 24.03
CA PRO A 248 7.72 -0.35 24.80
C PRO A 248 6.40 -0.69 24.09
N VAL A 249 6.20 -1.98 23.80
CA VAL A 249 4.92 -2.51 23.31
C VAL A 249 4.31 -3.36 24.43
N PRO A 250 3.53 -2.76 25.35
CA PRO A 250 2.98 -3.49 26.47
C PRO A 250 1.93 -4.51 26.00
N THR A 251 2.15 -5.78 26.33
CA THR A 251 1.28 -6.90 25.95
C THR A 251 0.45 -7.46 27.12
N LYS A 252 0.77 -7.07 28.36
CA LYS A 252 0.09 -7.57 29.56
C LYS A 252 -1.37 -7.13 29.59
N ALA A 253 -2.26 -7.94 30.14
CA ALA A 253 -3.65 -7.58 30.37
C ALA A 253 -4.12 -8.21 31.67
N ASP A 254 -4.98 -7.50 32.39
CA ASP A 254 -5.58 -8.01 33.63
C ASP A 254 -6.71 -9.01 33.32
N ASP A 255 -7.40 -8.80 32.20
CA ASP A 255 -8.48 -9.66 31.73
C ASP A 255 -8.08 -10.45 30.47
N THR A 256 -8.63 -11.65 30.35
CA THR A 256 -8.53 -12.48 29.15
C THR A 256 -9.87 -13.09 28.80
N VAL A 257 -10.06 -13.47 27.53
CA VAL A 257 -11.23 -14.23 27.08
C VAL A 257 -10.76 -15.45 26.28
N ASP A 258 -11.40 -16.59 26.50
CA ASP A 258 -11.18 -17.79 25.69
C ASP A 258 -12.12 -17.76 24.47
N ILE A 259 -11.57 -17.72 23.27
CA ILE A 259 -12.33 -17.64 22.02
C ILE A 259 -12.19 -18.93 21.21
N ALA A 260 -13.15 -19.18 20.33
CA ALA A 260 -12.98 -20.11 19.21
C ALA A 260 -13.20 -19.41 17.87
N VAL A 261 -12.29 -19.60 16.92
CA VAL A 261 -12.39 -19.11 15.54
C VAL A 261 -12.70 -20.29 14.62
N VAL A 262 -13.79 -20.20 13.87
CA VAL A 262 -14.28 -21.30 13.02
C VAL A 262 -14.02 -21.00 11.55
N GLN A 263 -13.15 -21.77 10.93
CA GLN A 263 -12.89 -21.72 9.49
C GLN A 263 -13.61 -22.88 8.79
N GLY A 264 -14.73 -22.57 8.12
CA GLY A 264 -15.62 -23.54 7.48
C GLY A 264 -15.06 -24.11 6.18
N ASN A 265 -14.23 -23.34 5.46
CA ASN A 265 -13.64 -23.68 4.17
C ASN A 265 -14.64 -23.77 3.00
N VAL A 266 -14.15 -23.46 1.80
CA VAL A 266 -14.74 -23.79 0.50
C VAL A 266 -13.71 -24.59 -0.29
N GLN A 267 -14.11 -25.72 -0.87
CA GLN A 267 -13.18 -26.74 -1.41
C GLN A 267 -12.28 -26.24 -2.56
N SER A 268 -12.66 -25.13 -3.23
CA SER A 268 -11.90 -24.54 -4.34
C SER A 268 -11.84 -23.00 -4.24
N PRO A 269 -10.70 -22.37 -4.59
CA PRO A 269 -10.63 -20.91 -4.80
C PRO A 269 -11.51 -20.44 -5.95
N GLY A 270 -11.88 -19.16 -5.98
CA GLY A 270 -12.61 -18.53 -7.09
C GLY A 270 -14.08 -18.23 -6.79
N MET A 271 -14.86 -17.84 -7.80
CA MET A 271 -16.27 -17.42 -7.67
C MET A 271 -17.29 -18.58 -7.82
N ASP A 272 -16.83 -19.81 -8.06
CA ASP A 272 -17.70 -20.95 -8.43
C ASP A 272 -18.53 -21.54 -7.26
N PHE A 273 -18.37 -21.02 -6.04
CA PHE A 273 -19.17 -21.40 -4.87
C PHE A 273 -20.62 -20.84 -4.92
N LEU A 274 -20.89 -19.85 -5.78
CA LEU A 274 -22.19 -19.18 -5.93
C LEU A 274 -23.37 -20.11 -6.32
N GLY A 275 -23.11 -21.37 -6.66
CA GLY A 275 -24.11 -22.36 -7.06
C GLY A 275 -24.56 -23.36 -5.97
N ARG A 276 -24.07 -23.24 -4.73
CA ARG A 276 -24.44 -24.16 -3.63
C ARG A 276 -24.91 -23.39 -2.39
N PRO A 277 -26.15 -22.88 -2.38
CA PRO A 277 -26.72 -22.21 -1.23
C PRO A 277 -26.58 -23.07 0.03
N MET A 278 -26.37 -22.43 1.18
CA MET A 278 -26.17 -23.06 2.50
C MET A 278 -24.86 -23.80 2.72
N MET A 279 -24.04 -24.08 1.71
CA MET A 279 -22.82 -24.88 1.91
C MET A 279 -21.82 -24.25 2.88
N ILE A 280 -21.56 -22.95 2.78
CA ILE A 280 -20.62 -22.24 3.65
C ILE A 280 -21.21 -22.18 5.06
N THR A 281 -22.50 -21.81 5.15
CA THR A 281 -23.25 -21.81 6.42
C THR A 281 -23.17 -23.17 7.11
N ASP A 282 -23.42 -24.25 6.38
CA ASP A 282 -23.40 -25.62 6.89
C ASP A 282 -22.01 -26.04 7.35
N ASN A 283 -20.96 -25.65 6.64
CA ASN A 283 -19.59 -25.96 7.06
C ASN A 283 -19.25 -25.28 8.39
N HIS A 284 -19.55 -23.99 8.54
CA HIS A 284 -19.30 -23.26 9.80
C HIS A 284 -20.16 -23.81 10.95
N ALA A 285 -21.44 -24.08 10.68
CA ALA A 285 -22.37 -24.63 11.65
C ALA A 285 -21.94 -26.04 12.10
N THR A 286 -21.56 -26.91 11.17
CA THR A 286 -21.09 -28.28 11.46
C THR A 286 -19.78 -28.27 12.25
N ALA A 287 -18.83 -27.40 11.90
CA ALA A 287 -17.58 -27.25 12.65
C ALA A 287 -17.83 -26.75 14.09
N THR A 288 -18.81 -25.86 14.26
CA THR A 288 -19.23 -25.35 15.57
C THR A 288 -19.93 -26.44 16.40
N GLU A 289 -20.79 -27.24 15.81
CA GLU A 289 -21.45 -28.39 16.47
C GLU A 289 -20.45 -29.47 16.87
N LYS A 290 -19.43 -29.72 16.03
CA LYS A 290 -18.32 -30.61 16.38
C LYS A 290 -17.55 -30.09 17.59
N LEU A 291 -17.22 -28.79 17.62
CA LEU A 291 -16.61 -28.16 18.78
C LEU A 291 -17.49 -28.34 20.03
N ALA A 292 -18.80 -28.14 19.91
CA ALA A 292 -19.75 -28.34 21.01
C ALA A 292 -19.74 -29.78 21.53
N ALA A 293 -19.69 -30.77 20.64
CA ALA A 293 -19.57 -32.18 21.00
C ALA A 293 -18.24 -32.47 21.71
N ASP A 294 -17.13 -31.92 21.24
CA ASP A 294 -15.81 -32.07 21.86
C ASP A 294 -15.74 -31.41 23.25
N VAL A 295 -16.39 -30.25 23.44
CA VAL A 295 -16.55 -29.61 24.76
C VAL A 295 -17.35 -30.49 25.70
N LYS A 296 -18.50 -31.02 25.25
CA LYS A 296 -19.35 -31.91 26.06
C LYS A 296 -18.63 -33.20 26.44
N ALA A 297 -17.77 -33.72 25.56
CA ALA A 297 -16.95 -34.89 25.80
C ALA A 297 -15.68 -34.62 26.63
N GLY A 298 -15.43 -33.36 27.05
CA GLY A 298 -14.24 -32.98 27.80
C GLY A 298 -12.94 -32.99 26.98
N LYS A 299 -13.03 -33.06 25.65
CA LYS A 299 -11.88 -33.06 24.73
C LYS A 299 -11.39 -31.66 24.38
N ALA A 300 -12.25 -30.65 24.55
CA ALA A 300 -11.93 -29.24 24.33
C ALA A 300 -12.42 -28.39 25.50
N LYS A 301 -11.73 -27.28 25.79
CA LYS A 301 -12.22 -26.28 26.73
C LYS A 301 -13.40 -25.54 26.12
N LYS A 302 -14.47 -25.31 26.88
CA LYS A 302 -15.58 -24.45 26.46
C LYS A 302 -15.07 -23.02 26.24
N PRO A 303 -15.22 -22.43 25.04
CA PRO A 303 -14.90 -21.01 24.81
C PRO A 303 -15.96 -20.11 25.46
N ASP A 304 -15.63 -18.84 25.68
CA ASP A 304 -16.57 -17.81 26.12
C ASP A 304 -17.39 -17.23 24.96
N LEU A 305 -16.84 -17.26 23.74
CA LEU A 305 -17.49 -16.83 22.50
C LEU A 305 -16.89 -17.53 21.26
N VAL A 306 -17.64 -17.56 20.17
CA VAL A 306 -17.18 -18.08 18.87
C VAL A 306 -17.21 -16.96 17.83
N ILE A 307 -16.26 -16.97 16.90
CA ILE A 307 -16.17 -16.00 15.79
C ILE A 307 -16.26 -16.77 14.48
N TRP A 308 -17.23 -16.40 13.65
CA TRP A 308 -17.33 -16.83 12.27
C TRP A 308 -16.81 -15.73 11.32
N PRO A 309 -16.31 -16.09 10.13
CA PRO A 309 -15.79 -15.13 9.14
C PRO A 309 -16.86 -14.25 8.49
N GLU A 310 -16.43 -13.30 7.66
CA GLU A 310 -17.30 -12.51 6.78
C GLU A 310 -18.04 -13.44 5.82
N ASN A 311 -19.32 -13.15 5.58
CA ASN A 311 -20.17 -13.92 4.67
C ASN A 311 -20.18 -15.44 4.98
N SER A 312 -20.10 -15.79 6.26
CA SER A 312 -20.26 -17.16 6.77
C SER A 312 -21.70 -17.66 6.67
N SER A 313 -22.68 -16.75 6.57
CA SER A 313 -24.03 -17.06 6.14
C SER A 313 -24.19 -16.76 4.65
N ASP A 314 -24.45 -17.81 3.84
CA ASP A 314 -24.65 -17.70 2.39
C ASP A 314 -25.92 -16.95 1.99
N LEU A 315 -26.92 -16.95 2.87
CA LEU A 315 -28.23 -16.36 2.67
C LEU A 315 -28.51 -15.37 3.80
N ASP A 316 -29.35 -14.37 3.52
CA ASP A 316 -29.84 -13.45 4.53
C ASP A 316 -30.62 -14.23 5.61
N PRO A 317 -30.11 -14.32 6.86
CA PRO A 317 -30.75 -15.09 7.90
C PRO A 317 -32.10 -14.48 8.34
N TYR A 318 -32.39 -13.23 8.03
CA TYR A 318 -33.69 -12.62 8.35
C TYR A 318 -34.75 -12.89 7.29
N GLN A 319 -34.35 -13.22 6.06
CA GLN A 319 -35.27 -13.53 4.96
C GLN A 319 -35.48 -15.04 4.74
N TYR A 320 -34.45 -15.85 5.04
CA TYR A 320 -34.44 -17.28 4.77
C TYR A 320 -34.44 -18.10 6.07
N PRO A 321 -35.59 -18.67 6.50
CA PRO A 321 -35.70 -19.42 7.76
C PRO A 321 -34.69 -20.56 7.88
N GLN A 322 -34.37 -21.24 6.79
CA GLN A 322 -33.36 -22.31 6.76
C GLN A 322 -31.95 -21.83 7.19
N ALA A 323 -31.57 -20.60 6.86
CA ALA A 323 -30.29 -20.02 7.28
C ALA A 323 -30.35 -19.64 8.75
N TYR A 324 -31.44 -19.00 9.18
CA TYR A 324 -31.70 -18.69 10.57
C TYR A 324 -31.59 -19.95 11.45
N ASP A 325 -32.39 -20.98 11.13
CA ASP A 325 -32.50 -22.20 11.92
C ASP A 325 -31.16 -22.94 12.00
N ARG A 326 -30.39 -22.95 10.89
CA ARG A 326 -29.07 -23.61 10.85
C ARG A 326 -28.06 -22.91 11.75
N ILE A 327 -28.01 -21.57 11.70
CA ILE A 327 -27.14 -20.76 12.56
C ILE A 327 -27.58 -20.95 14.02
N ASP A 328 -28.87 -20.76 14.30
CA ASP A 328 -29.44 -20.83 15.63
C ASP A 328 -29.22 -22.21 16.29
N GLN A 329 -29.35 -23.29 15.53
CA GLN A 329 -29.01 -24.65 15.97
C GLN A 329 -27.55 -24.76 16.42
N ALA A 330 -26.60 -24.28 15.62
CA ALA A 330 -25.17 -24.35 15.95
C ALA A 330 -24.82 -23.49 17.17
N VAL A 331 -25.39 -22.28 17.26
CA VAL A 331 -25.21 -21.37 18.40
C VAL A 331 -25.78 -21.99 19.69
N LYS A 332 -26.97 -22.58 19.63
CA LYS A 332 -27.58 -23.31 20.76
C LYS A 332 -26.76 -24.53 21.17
N ALA A 333 -26.17 -25.25 20.21
CA ALA A 333 -25.36 -26.43 20.47
C ALA A 333 -24.09 -26.09 21.28
N ILE A 334 -23.33 -25.05 20.89
CA ILE A 334 -22.14 -24.60 21.64
C ILE A 334 -22.53 -23.87 22.93
N GLY A 335 -23.70 -23.22 22.95
CA GLY A 335 -24.29 -22.61 24.13
C GLY A 335 -23.52 -21.40 24.64
N VAL A 336 -22.89 -20.64 23.73
CA VAL A 336 -22.23 -19.34 23.97
C VAL A 336 -22.50 -18.40 22.79
N PRO A 337 -22.35 -17.07 22.96
CA PRO A 337 -22.54 -16.12 21.87
C PRO A 337 -21.59 -16.34 20.69
N VAL A 338 -22.09 -16.11 19.48
CA VAL A 338 -21.32 -16.22 18.24
C VAL A 338 -21.41 -14.93 17.44
N LEU A 339 -20.27 -14.40 16.98
CA LEU A 339 -20.24 -13.33 15.99
C LEU A 339 -20.32 -13.94 14.59
N VAL A 340 -21.43 -13.71 13.90
CA VAL A 340 -21.78 -14.34 12.61
C VAL A 340 -21.67 -13.31 11.49
N GLY A 341 -20.85 -13.57 10.47
CA GLY A 341 -20.80 -12.72 9.29
C GLY A 341 -21.88 -13.09 8.28
N ALA A 342 -22.69 -12.13 7.83
CA ALA A 342 -23.79 -12.34 6.90
C ALA A 342 -23.98 -11.17 5.92
N LEU A 343 -24.58 -11.45 4.77
CA LEU A 343 -25.15 -10.42 3.90
C LEU A 343 -26.63 -10.28 4.22
N VAL A 344 -27.06 -9.06 4.52
CA VAL A 344 -28.44 -8.72 4.90
C VAL A 344 -29.03 -7.76 3.88
N ASP A 345 -30.27 -8.00 3.47
CA ASP A 345 -30.97 -7.14 2.52
C ASP A 345 -31.18 -5.74 3.12
N HIS A 346 -30.86 -4.70 2.36
CA HIS A 346 -31.10 -3.34 2.84
C HIS A 346 -32.62 -3.12 2.97
N PRO A 347 -33.14 -2.68 4.13
CA PRO A 347 -34.57 -2.71 4.44
C PRO A 347 -35.43 -1.84 3.51
N THR A 348 -34.84 -0.79 2.93
CA THR A 348 -35.56 0.19 2.09
C THR A 348 -34.93 0.46 0.72
N LYS A 349 -33.82 -0.18 0.35
CA LYS A 349 -33.10 0.09 -0.92
C LYS A 349 -32.94 -1.21 -1.70
N GLU A 350 -33.86 -1.44 -2.63
CA GLU A 350 -33.84 -2.61 -3.49
C GLU A 350 -32.49 -2.76 -4.22
N GLY A 351 -31.98 -3.99 -4.27
CA GLY A 351 -30.68 -4.28 -4.88
C GLY A 351 -29.46 -3.90 -4.03
N TYR A 352 -29.64 -3.36 -2.82
CA TYR A 352 -28.57 -3.13 -1.86
C TYR A 352 -28.52 -4.19 -0.75
N VAL A 353 -27.33 -4.40 -0.20
CA VAL A 353 -27.06 -5.27 0.95
C VAL A 353 -26.20 -4.56 1.98
N PHE A 354 -26.36 -4.95 3.23
CA PHE A 354 -25.37 -4.76 4.27
C PHE A 354 -24.46 -5.99 4.35
N ASN A 355 -23.17 -5.75 4.59
CA ASN A 355 -22.22 -6.78 4.98
C ASN A 355 -21.99 -6.63 6.48
N GLU A 356 -22.50 -7.58 7.25
CA GLU A 356 -22.65 -7.43 8.69
C GLU A 356 -21.95 -8.50 9.50
N GLY A 357 -21.38 -8.09 10.63
CA GLY A 357 -21.08 -8.95 11.77
C GLY A 357 -22.22 -8.89 12.78
N ILE A 358 -22.96 -9.98 12.97
CA ILE A 358 -24.15 -10.07 13.83
C ILE A 358 -23.82 -10.84 15.11
N VAL A 359 -24.10 -10.26 16.27
CA VAL A 359 -23.98 -10.96 17.55
C VAL A 359 -25.20 -11.87 17.74
N TRP A 360 -24.98 -13.18 17.71
CA TRP A 360 -26.00 -14.19 17.91
C TRP A 360 -25.93 -14.77 19.33
N ASP A 361 -26.97 -14.58 20.12
CA ASP A 361 -27.09 -15.09 21.48
C ASP A 361 -27.80 -16.46 21.49
N PRO A 362 -27.31 -17.46 22.24
CA PRO A 362 -27.90 -18.80 22.26
C PRO A 362 -29.31 -18.89 22.84
N LYS A 363 -29.80 -17.85 23.52
CA LYS A 363 -31.15 -17.78 24.07
C LYS A 363 -32.04 -16.78 23.35
N LYS A 364 -31.47 -15.64 22.96
CA LYS A 364 -32.23 -14.52 22.38
C LYS A 364 -32.21 -14.48 20.85
N GLY A 365 -31.32 -15.23 20.21
CA GLY A 365 -31.13 -15.17 18.76
C GLY A 365 -30.25 -13.98 18.33
N PRO A 366 -30.36 -13.51 17.08
CA PRO A 366 -29.56 -12.40 16.57
C PRO A 366 -29.89 -11.07 17.29
N GLY A 367 -28.86 -10.26 17.54
CA GLY A 367 -28.96 -9.01 18.29
C GLY A 367 -28.21 -7.86 17.61
N ALA A 368 -27.30 -7.21 18.36
CA ALA A 368 -26.51 -6.10 17.84
C ALA A 368 -25.66 -6.54 16.63
N SER A 369 -25.52 -5.66 15.63
CA SER A 369 -24.68 -5.90 14.46
C SER A 369 -23.80 -4.69 14.15
N TYR A 370 -22.72 -4.95 13.43
CA TYR A 370 -21.89 -3.94 12.78
C TYR A 370 -22.01 -4.11 11.27
N THR A 371 -22.22 -3.01 10.55
CA THR A 371 -22.21 -3.00 9.08
C THR A 371 -20.90 -2.41 8.58
N LYS A 372 -20.25 -3.09 7.63
CA LYS A 372 -19.02 -2.63 6.96
C LYS A 372 -19.15 -1.18 6.47
N GLN A 373 -18.32 -0.28 6.98
CA GLN A 373 -18.24 1.13 6.65
C GLN A 373 -17.58 1.39 5.29
N HIS A 374 -16.61 0.57 4.87
CA HIS A 374 -15.85 0.78 3.63
C HIS A 374 -16.00 -0.37 2.62
N PRO A 375 -17.10 -0.38 1.83
CA PRO A 375 -17.24 -1.30 0.71
C PRO A 375 -16.10 -1.14 -0.30
N VAL A 376 -15.64 -2.24 -0.88
CA VAL A 376 -14.54 -2.30 -1.84
C VAL A 376 -15.01 -1.84 -3.23
N PRO A 377 -14.40 -0.80 -3.83
CA PRO A 377 -14.69 -0.39 -5.19
C PRO A 377 -14.44 -1.53 -6.19
N PHE A 378 -15.33 -1.69 -7.16
CA PHE A 378 -15.33 -2.73 -8.21
C PHE A 378 -15.51 -4.18 -7.73
N GLY A 379 -15.48 -4.44 -6.42
CA GLY A 379 -15.76 -5.75 -5.82
C GLY A 379 -17.14 -5.82 -5.17
N GLU A 380 -17.48 -4.83 -4.35
CA GLU A 380 -18.72 -4.79 -3.56
C GLU A 380 -19.71 -3.73 -4.07
N TYR A 381 -19.21 -2.74 -4.81
CA TYR A 381 -20.03 -1.82 -5.60
C TYR A 381 -19.26 -1.40 -6.85
N VAL A 382 -19.95 -0.95 -7.90
CA VAL A 382 -19.31 -0.49 -9.14
C VAL A 382 -19.51 1.03 -9.30
N PRO A 383 -18.46 1.85 -9.08
CA PRO A 383 -18.51 3.27 -9.40
C PRO A 383 -18.89 3.48 -10.86
N PHE A 384 -19.82 4.40 -11.17
CA PHE A 384 -20.24 4.69 -12.55
C PHE A 384 -20.67 3.42 -13.34
N LYS A 385 -21.39 2.50 -12.67
CA LYS A 385 -21.76 1.19 -13.21
C LYS A 385 -22.37 1.24 -14.61
N GLU A 386 -23.25 2.20 -14.88
CA GLU A 386 -23.94 2.34 -16.16
C GLU A 386 -22.98 2.62 -17.34
N GLN A 387 -21.94 3.41 -17.09
CA GLN A 387 -20.94 3.79 -18.07
C GLN A 387 -19.93 2.65 -18.26
N LEU A 388 -19.43 2.09 -17.16
CA LEU A 388 -18.39 1.08 -17.19
C LEU A 388 -18.88 -0.28 -17.68
N SER A 389 -20.12 -0.66 -17.37
CA SER A 389 -20.68 -1.95 -17.80
C SER A 389 -20.88 -2.04 -19.32
N LYS A 390 -20.83 -0.91 -20.05
CA LYS A 390 -20.84 -0.88 -21.52
C LYS A 390 -19.52 -1.35 -22.13
N ILE A 391 -18.42 -1.24 -21.38
CA ILE A 391 -17.07 -1.56 -21.82
C ILE A 391 -16.60 -2.87 -21.17
N ILE A 392 -16.95 -3.08 -19.90
CA ILE A 392 -16.52 -4.22 -19.09
C ILE A 392 -17.77 -4.98 -18.62
N THR A 393 -18.17 -6.00 -19.39
CA THR A 393 -19.41 -6.75 -19.17
C THR A 393 -19.41 -7.53 -17.85
N ARG A 394 -18.26 -7.94 -17.31
CA ARG A 394 -18.18 -8.65 -16.02
C ARG A 394 -18.66 -7.84 -14.82
N PHE A 395 -18.74 -6.51 -14.91
CA PHE A 395 -19.33 -5.70 -13.83
C PHE A 395 -20.82 -5.97 -13.62
N GLN A 396 -21.49 -6.62 -14.57
CA GLN A 396 -22.85 -7.12 -14.41
C GLN A 396 -22.94 -8.29 -13.42
N ARG A 397 -21.82 -8.96 -13.10
CA ARG A 397 -21.77 -10.02 -12.08
C ARG A 397 -21.88 -9.49 -10.65
N VAL A 398 -21.61 -8.20 -10.43
CA VAL A 398 -21.93 -7.53 -9.16
C VAL A 398 -23.41 -7.17 -9.21
N THR A 399 -24.25 -8.13 -8.83
CA THR A 399 -25.72 -8.02 -8.95
C THR A 399 -26.30 -7.11 -7.87
N ARG A 400 -25.71 -7.11 -6.67
CA ARG A 400 -26.12 -6.30 -5.52
C ARG A 400 -25.00 -5.34 -5.12
N ASN A 401 -25.36 -4.13 -4.71
CA ASN A 401 -24.39 -3.14 -4.24
C ASN A 401 -24.35 -3.13 -2.71
N PHE A 402 -23.15 -3.12 -2.15
CA PHE A 402 -22.98 -3.07 -0.71
C PHE A 402 -23.19 -1.64 -0.25
N TYR A 403 -23.97 -1.49 0.81
CA TYR A 403 -24.28 -0.22 1.42
C TYR A 403 -23.34 0.03 2.60
N PRO A 404 -22.69 1.20 2.69
CA PRO A 404 -21.76 1.50 3.78
C PRO A 404 -22.49 1.67 5.11
N GLY A 405 -21.94 1.09 6.17
CA GLY A 405 -22.32 1.36 7.55
C GLY A 405 -21.91 2.76 8.02
N ASP A 406 -22.47 3.20 9.15
CA ASP A 406 -22.38 4.58 9.65
C ASP A 406 -21.81 4.70 11.07
N HIS A 407 -21.48 3.60 11.73
CA HIS A 407 -20.99 3.56 13.11
C HIS A 407 -19.80 2.62 13.26
N THR A 408 -19.04 2.78 14.35
CA THR A 408 -17.86 1.95 14.66
C THR A 408 -18.25 0.52 15.01
N GLY A 409 -17.40 -0.47 14.68
CA GLY A 409 -17.65 -1.89 14.92
C GLY A 409 -17.52 -2.38 16.36
N LEU A 410 -17.83 -1.54 17.37
CA LEU A 410 -17.78 -1.96 18.77
C LEU A 410 -18.98 -2.85 19.11
N LEU A 411 -18.72 -4.15 19.30
CA LEU A 411 -19.72 -5.15 19.64
C LEU A 411 -19.44 -5.80 20.99
N LYS A 412 -20.47 -5.95 21.82
CA LYS A 412 -20.39 -6.76 23.05
C LYS A 412 -20.74 -8.21 22.72
N VAL A 413 -19.72 -9.07 22.66
CA VAL A 413 -19.87 -10.50 22.37
C VAL A 413 -19.52 -11.29 23.64
N GLY A 414 -20.54 -11.78 24.35
CA GLY A 414 -20.36 -12.42 25.65
C GLY A 414 -19.69 -11.48 26.66
N PRO A 415 -18.58 -11.87 27.31
CA PRO A 415 -17.87 -11.02 28.27
C PRO A 415 -16.98 -9.95 27.60
N ALA A 416 -16.74 -10.04 26.29
CA ALA A 416 -15.77 -9.18 25.59
C ALA A 416 -16.44 -8.02 24.83
N ARG A 417 -15.76 -6.87 24.79
CA ARG A 417 -16.03 -5.79 23.84
C ARG A 417 -15.05 -5.92 22.68
N LEU A 418 -15.51 -6.45 21.56
CA LEU A 418 -14.72 -6.68 20.36
C LEU A 418 -14.93 -5.51 19.38
N GLY A 419 -13.88 -5.11 18.70
CA GLY A 419 -13.94 -4.20 17.58
C GLY A 419 -13.91 -4.98 16.28
N ASP A 420 -15.06 -5.15 15.65
CA ASP A 420 -15.16 -5.81 14.36
C ASP A 420 -14.77 -4.85 13.23
N VAL A 421 -13.90 -5.31 12.33
CA VAL A 421 -13.48 -4.60 11.11
C VAL A 421 -13.51 -5.60 9.96
N ILE A 422 -14.32 -5.35 8.96
CA ILE A 422 -14.64 -6.38 7.97
C ILE A 422 -13.67 -6.26 6.78
N CYS A 423 -12.86 -7.30 6.60
CA CYS A 423 -12.08 -7.58 5.41
C CYS A 423 -11.08 -6.48 5.01
N PHE A 424 -11.48 -5.60 4.08
CA PHE A 424 -10.62 -4.55 3.52
C PHE A 424 -10.37 -3.42 4.52
N GLU A 425 -11.24 -3.28 5.53
CA GLU A 425 -11.21 -2.21 6.52
C GLU A 425 -9.97 -2.20 7.40
N VAL A 426 -9.34 -3.35 7.63
CA VAL A 426 -8.09 -3.45 8.41
C VAL A 426 -6.94 -2.62 7.79
N ALA A 427 -7.01 -2.34 6.48
CA ALA A 427 -6.05 -1.50 5.78
C ALA A 427 -6.22 0.00 6.06
N TYR A 428 -7.36 0.44 6.61
CA TYR A 428 -7.70 1.85 6.81
C TYR A 428 -7.46 2.29 8.26
N ASP A 429 -6.57 3.27 8.43
CA ASP A 429 -6.15 3.74 9.76
C ASP A 429 -7.34 4.21 10.60
N GLN A 430 -8.23 5.01 10.00
CA GLN A 430 -9.33 5.66 10.72
C GLN A 430 -10.36 4.66 11.26
N ILE A 431 -10.76 3.64 10.49
CA ILE A 431 -11.79 2.68 10.90
C ILE A 431 -11.35 1.89 12.13
N VAL A 432 -10.10 1.41 12.11
CA VAL A 432 -9.53 0.64 13.22
C VAL A 432 -9.33 1.55 14.44
N HIS A 433 -8.78 2.75 14.23
CA HIS A 433 -8.57 3.74 15.29
C HIS A 433 -9.88 4.14 16.00
N ASP A 434 -10.91 4.51 15.23
CA ASP A 434 -12.20 4.94 15.77
C ASP A 434 -12.87 3.79 16.54
N THR A 435 -12.74 2.55 16.05
CA THR A 435 -13.27 1.36 16.71
C THR A 435 -12.55 1.05 18.04
N VAL A 436 -11.23 1.22 18.11
CA VAL A 436 -10.46 1.08 19.36
C VAL A 436 -10.85 2.18 20.35
N ASN A 437 -10.93 3.43 19.89
CA ASN A 437 -11.30 4.58 20.72
C ASN A 437 -12.76 4.54 21.20
N ALA A 438 -13.65 3.84 20.49
CA ALA A 438 -15.00 3.56 20.97
C ALA A 438 -15.00 2.62 22.21
N GLY A 439 -13.91 1.89 22.48
CA GLY A 439 -13.74 1.05 23.67
C GLY A 439 -13.53 -0.44 23.37
N ALA A 440 -13.09 -0.78 22.15
CA ALA A 440 -12.78 -2.16 21.79
C ALA A 440 -11.52 -2.64 22.53
N ARG A 441 -11.64 -3.81 23.17
CA ARG A 441 -10.56 -4.41 23.99
C ARG A 441 -9.74 -5.46 23.24
N ALA A 442 -10.25 -5.91 22.10
CA ALA A 442 -9.59 -6.72 21.09
C ALA A 442 -10.25 -6.43 19.73
N LEU A 443 -9.56 -6.73 18.63
CA LEU A 443 -10.06 -6.54 17.28
C LEU A 443 -10.39 -7.89 16.63
N VAL A 444 -11.44 -7.92 15.82
CA VAL A 444 -11.80 -9.05 14.96
C VAL A 444 -11.77 -8.56 13.52
N VAL A 445 -11.08 -9.30 12.68
CA VAL A 445 -11.06 -9.09 11.23
C VAL A 445 -11.86 -10.21 10.58
N GLN A 446 -13.16 -10.01 10.39
CA GLN A 446 -14.00 -10.95 9.63
C GLN A 446 -13.66 -10.81 8.14
N THR A 447 -13.25 -11.89 7.46
CA THR A 447 -12.86 -11.80 6.05
C THR A 447 -13.23 -13.02 5.21
N ASN A 448 -13.60 -12.80 3.95
CA ASN A 448 -13.84 -13.82 2.96
C ASN A 448 -12.77 -13.78 1.86
N ASN A 449 -11.58 -14.29 2.18
CA ASN A 449 -10.47 -14.36 1.22
C ASN A 449 -10.52 -15.59 0.28
N ALA A 450 -11.66 -16.28 0.16
CA ALA A 450 -11.77 -17.45 -0.73
C ALA A 450 -11.44 -17.11 -2.20
N THR A 451 -11.82 -15.91 -2.64
CA THR A 451 -11.57 -15.41 -3.99
C THR A 451 -10.09 -15.26 -4.31
N TYR A 452 -9.28 -14.82 -3.34
CA TYR A 452 -7.86 -14.48 -3.56
C TYR A 452 -6.90 -15.49 -2.93
N GLY A 453 -7.39 -16.66 -2.51
CA GLY A 453 -6.54 -17.64 -1.85
C GLY A 453 -5.40 -18.16 -2.76
N ARG A 454 -4.25 -18.48 -2.16
CA ARG A 454 -2.99 -18.90 -2.81
C ARG A 454 -2.38 -17.87 -3.77
N THR A 455 -2.75 -16.60 -3.66
CA THR A 455 -2.22 -15.53 -4.54
C THR A 455 -1.23 -14.58 -3.85
N GLY A 456 -1.12 -14.64 -2.51
CA GLY A 456 -0.34 -13.71 -1.69
C GLY A 456 -1.18 -12.64 -0.99
N GLN A 457 -2.44 -12.42 -1.41
CA GLN A 457 -3.31 -11.42 -0.79
C GLN A 457 -3.68 -11.75 0.68
N PRO A 458 -4.01 -13.00 1.06
CA PRO A 458 -4.29 -13.33 2.46
C PRO A 458 -3.10 -13.06 3.38
N GLU A 459 -1.87 -13.32 2.91
CA GLU A 459 -0.65 -13.00 3.65
C GLU A 459 -0.44 -11.49 3.78
N GLN A 460 -0.74 -10.72 2.73
CA GLN A 460 -0.68 -9.25 2.76
C GLN A 460 -1.72 -8.65 3.72
N GLN A 461 -2.92 -9.22 3.84
CA GLN A 461 -3.91 -8.75 4.82
C GLN A 461 -3.52 -9.14 6.26
N LEU A 462 -2.96 -10.33 6.47
CA LEU A 462 -2.42 -10.73 7.77
C LEU A 462 -1.27 -9.79 8.20
N ALA A 463 -0.44 -9.32 7.27
CA ALA A 463 0.59 -8.31 7.51
C ALA A 463 0.01 -7.03 8.12
N MET A 464 -1.10 -6.55 7.56
CA MET A 464 -1.82 -5.38 8.07
C MET A 464 -2.36 -5.64 9.47
N SER A 465 -2.95 -6.81 9.70
CA SER A 465 -3.45 -7.23 11.02
C SER A 465 -2.33 -7.25 12.07
N LYS A 466 -1.12 -7.69 11.71
CA LYS A 466 0.05 -7.65 12.59
C LYS A 466 0.47 -6.23 12.95
N LEU A 467 0.46 -5.31 11.98
CA LEU A 467 0.75 -3.91 12.26
C LEU A 467 -0.32 -3.28 13.16
N ARG A 468 -1.61 -3.52 12.89
CA ARG A 468 -2.72 -3.01 13.72
C ARG A 468 -2.65 -3.51 15.16
N ALA A 469 -2.23 -4.75 15.37
CA ALA A 469 -2.06 -5.29 16.71
C ALA A 469 -1.06 -4.46 17.53
N VAL A 470 0.08 -4.10 16.93
CA VAL A 470 1.13 -3.28 17.56
C VAL A 470 0.69 -1.82 17.72
N GLU A 471 0.09 -1.26 16.67
CA GLU A 471 -0.37 0.13 16.63
C GLU A 471 -1.36 0.45 17.75
N HIS A 472 -2.33 -0.43 17.97
CA HIS A 472 -3.39 -0.25 18.96
C HIS A 472 -3.13 -0.98 20.27
N GLY A 473 -2.06 -1.79 20.35
CA GLY A 473 -1.78 -2.64 21.51
C GLY A 473 -2.96 -3.56 21.82
N ARG A 474 -3.57 -4.16 20.78
CA ARG A 474 -4.74 -5.05 20.88
C ARG A 474 -4.42 -6.40 20.28
N ALA A 475 -5.00 -7.46 20.84
CA ALA A 475 -5.04 -8.73 20.13
C ALA A 475 -5.94 -8.57 18.90
N VAL A 476 -5.51 -9.13 17.76
CA VAL A 476 -6.26 -9.11 16.50
C VAL A 476 -6.58 -10.55 16.10
N VAL A 477 -7.85 -10.84 15.91
CA VAL A 477 -8.34 -12.15 15.51
C VAL A 477 -8.81 -12.09 14.07
N THR A 478 -8.03 -12.63 13.13
CA THR A 478 -8.46 -12.77 11.74
C THR A 478 -9.27 -14.05 11.60
N ALA A 479 -10.53 -13.93 11.21
CA ALA A 479 -11.43 -15.06 10.95
C ALA A 479 -11.74 -15.11 9.46
N ALA A 480 -11.21 -16.14 8.78
CA ALA A 480 -11.33 -16.29 7.33
C ALA A 480 -12.15 -17.52 6.95
N THR A 481 -12.96 -17.44 5.89
CA THR A 481 -13.74 -18.61 5.39
C THR A 481 -12.82 -19.70 4.84
N SER A 482 -11.91 -19.32 3.93
CA SER A 482 -10.92 -20.22 3.31
C SER A 482 -9.52 -19.61 3.21
N GLY A 483 -9.35 -18.40 3.74
CA GLY A 483 -8.07 -17.72 3.81
C GLY A 483 -7.26 -18.16 5.03
N ILE A 484 -6.43 -17.25 5.54
CA ILE A 484 -5.67 -17.48 6.77
C ILE A 484 -6.51 -16.98 7.95
N SER A 485 -7.00 -17.89 8.78
CA SER A 485 -7.45 -17.52 10.13
C SER A 485 -6.26 -17.48 11.08
N ALA A 486 -6.16 -16.45 11.91
CA ALA A 486 -5.01 -16.27 12.82
C ALA A 486 -5.38 -15.50 14.07
N VAL A 487 -4.62 -15.73 15.14
CA VAL A 487 -4.66 -14.92 16.36
C VAL A 487 -3.33 -14.21 16.50
N VAL A 488 -3.36 -12.88 16.46
CA VAL A 488 -2.19 -12.02 16.57
C VAL A 488 -2.19 -11.35 17.94
N ALA A 489 -1.10 -11.52 18.68
CA ALA A 489 -0.89 -10.88 19.98
C ALA A 489 -0.65 -9.36 19.84
N PRO A 490 -0.81 -8.57 20.91
CA PRO A 490 -0.61 -7.11 20.87
C PRO A 490 0.79 -6.64 20.42
N ASP A 491 1.79 -7.52 20.39
CA ASP A 491 3.13 -7.24 19.86
C ASP A 491 3.31 -7.61 18.37
N GLY A 492 2.24 -8.03 17.70
CA GLY A 492 2.26 -8.44 16.30
C GLY A 492 2.65 -9.91 16.09
N THR A 493 2.91 -10.67 17.15
CA THR A 493 3.25 -12.10 17.05
C THR A 493 2.02 -12.93 16.70
N VAL A 494 2.12 -13.78 15.67
CA VAL A 494 1.07 -14.75 15.33
C VAL A 494 1.19 -15.93 16.29
N THR A 495 0.19 -16.12 17.14
CA THR A 495 0.17 -17.18 18.18
C THR A 495 -0.55 -18.45 17.71
N HIS A 496 -1.54 -18.28 16.83
CA HIS A 496 -2.33 -19.39 16.27
C HIS A 496 -2.60 -19.12 14.80
N ARG A 497 -2.69 -20.18 13.99
CA ARG A 497 -2.94 -20.06 12.55
C ARG A 497 -3.63 -21.30 11.99
N ILE A 498 -4.67 -21.09 11.18
CA ILE A 498 -5.22 -22.09 10.27
C ILE A 498 -4.74 -21.73 8.85
N PRO A 499 -4.12 -22.66 8.11
CA PRO A 499 -3.71 -22.39 6.73
C PRO A 499 -4.92 -22.24 5.81
N GLU A 500 -4.69 -21.67 4.63
CA GLU A 500 -5.72 -21.54 3.61
C GLU A 500 -6.31 -22.88 3.18
N PHE A 501 -7.56 -22.84 2.71
CA PHE A 501 -8.30 -23.98 2.16
C PHE A 501 -8.40 -25.20 3.09
N THR A 502 -8.37 -24.97 4.40
CA THR A 502 -8.45 -26.01 5.42
C THR A 502 -9.63 -25.73 6.34
N GLN A 503 -10.54 -26.70 6.53
CA GLN A 503 -11.58 -26.56 7.55
C GLN A 503 -10.96 -26.80 8.92
N GLY A 504 -11.18 -25.90 9.88
CA GLY A 504 -10.58 -26.01 11.20
C GLY A 504 -11.19 -25.07 12.24
N VAL A 505 -10.87 -25.35 13.50
CA VAL A 505 -11.25 -24.49 14.63
C VAL A 505 -10.00 -24.19 15.44
N VAL A 506 -9.74 -22.92 15.71
CA VAL A 506 -8.69 -22.48 16.63
C VAL A 506 -9.33 -22.05 17.92
N SER A 507 -8.93 -22.66 19.04
CA SER A 507 -9.25 -22.16 20.39
C SER A 507 -8.04 -21.40 20.92
N ALA A 508 -8.25 -20.17 21.38
CA ALA A 508 -7.18 -19.32 21.89
C ALA A 508 -7.65 -18.49 23.08
N ARG A 509 -6.74 -18.21 24.01
CA ARG A 509 -6.95 -17.19 25.04
C ARG A 509 -6.32 -15.88 24.55
N ILE A 510 -7.11 -14.82 24.49
CA ILE A 510 -6.62 -13.50 24.08
C ILE A 510 -6.69 -12.50 25.24
N PRO A 511 -5.70 -11.57 25.33
CA PRO A 511 -5.75 -10.47 26.29
C PRO A 511 -6.83 -9.46 25.89
N LEU A 512 -7.56 -8.93 26.88
CA LEU A 512 -8.48 -7.81 26.72
C LEU A 512 -7.85 -6.57 27.36
N ARG A 513 -7.51 -5.57 26.53
CA ARG A 513 -6.78 -4.37 26.98
C ARG A 513 -7.65 -3.13 26.88
N ASP A 514 -7.55 -2.24 27.87
CA ASP A 514 -8.25 -0.95 27.89
C ASP A 514 -7.29 0.22 27.65
N GLU A 515 -5.99 0.03 27.85
CA GLU A 515 -5.01 1.10 27.68
C GLU A 515 -4.87 1.49 26.22
N THR A 516 -4.70 2.78 25.97
CA THR A 516 -4.46 3.34 24.63
C THR A 516 -2.97 3.56 24.40
N THR A 517 -2.49 3.25 23.20
CA THR A 517 -1.12 3.55 22.78
C THR A 517 -0.94 5.05 22.58
N LEU A 518 0.29 5.51 22.33
CA LEU A 518 0.48 6.91 21.95
C LEU A 518 -0.12 7.17 20.56
N ALA A 519 -0.05 6.20 19.64
CA ALA A 519 -0.71 6.26 18.34
C ALA A 519 -2.23 6.49 18.46
N ASP A 520 -2.90 5.78 19.37
CA ASP A 520 -4.33 5.98 19.65
C ASP A 520 -4.65 7.39 20.20
N ARG A 521 -3.70 8.02 20.91
CA ARG A 521 -3.91 9.35 21.49
C ARG A 521 -3.66 10.47 20.49
N VAL A 522 -2.68 10.32 19.61
CA VAL A 522 -2.32 11.34 18.61
C VAL A 522 -3.13 11.20 17.32
N GLY A 523 -3.72 10.03 17.08
CA GLY A 523 -4.54 9.73 15.90
C GLY A 523 -3.81 10.06 14.59
N ALA A 524 -4.51 10.72 13.68
CA ALA A 524 -3.96 11.08 12.37
C ALA A 524 -2.94 12.25 12.40
N ALA A 525 -2.69 12.88 13.56
CA ALA A 525 -1.84 14.07 13.63
C ALA A 525 -0.41 13.87 13.08
N PRO A 526 0.31 12.76 13.37
CA PRO A 526 1.63 12.52 12.79
C PRO A 526 1.60 12.43 11.26
N GLU A 527 0.59 11.76 10.70
CA GLU A 527 0.40 11.63 9.25
C GLU A 527 0.25 13.00 8.59
N TRP A 528 -0.67 13.81 9.11
CA TRP A 528 -0.93 15.16 8.59
C TRP A 528 0.28 16.06 8.71
N ALA A 529 0.94 16.07 9.87
CA ALA A 529 2.13 16.90 10.09
C ALA A 529 3.24 16.55 9.09
N LEU A 530 3.55 15.25 8.92
CA LEU A 530 4.58 14.78 8.01
C LEU A 530 4.20 15.04 6.54
N ALA A 531 2.94 14.82 6.16
CA ALA A 531 2.45 15.10 4.81
C ALA A 531 2.55 16.60 4.48
N ILE A 532 2.10 17.47 5.37
CA ILE A 532 2.18 18.94 5.20
C ILE A 532 3.63 19.38 5.07
N VAL A 533 4.52 18.91 5.94
CA VAL A 533 5.96 19.21 5.87
C VAL A 533 6.55 18.77 4.53
N GLY A 534 6.19 17.59 4.04
CA GLY A 534 6.58 17.09 2.73
C GLY A 534 6.16 18.04 1.60
N LEU A 535 4.88 18.43 1.57
CA LEU A 535 4.35 19.35 0.57
C LEU A 535 4.99 20.75 0.63
N LEU A 536 5.17 21.29 1.84
CA LEU A 536 5.83 22.58 2.04
C LEU A 536 7.29 22.57 1.57
N SER A 537 8.00 21.43 1.69
CA SER A 537 9.36 21.29 1.18
C SER A 537 9.43 21.44 -0.36
N CYS A 538 8.43 20.92 -1.09
CA CYS A 538 8.31 21.13 -2.54
C CYS A 538 8.11 22.61 -2.89
N ALA A 539 7.25 23.31 -2.13
CA ALA A 539 7.01 24.75 -2.33
C ALA A 539 8.28 25.57 -2.06
N ALA A 540 9.02 25.26 -0.99
CA ALA A 540 10.28 25.90 -0.65
C ALA A 540 11.35 25.70 -1.75
N ALA A 541 11.50 24.46 -2.25
CA ALA A 541 12.42 24.16 -3.34
C ALA A 541 12.06 24.89 -4.64
N ALA A 542 10.77 25.00 -4.97
CA ALA A 542 10.31 25.76 -6.13
C ALA A 542 10.60 27.26 -5.98
N ALA A 543 10.37 27.83 -4.79
CA ALA A 543 10.63 29.25 -4.50
C ALA A 543 12.13 29.60 -4.58
N ILE A 544 12.99 28.76 -4.01
CA ILE A 544 14.46 28.92 -4.07
C ILE A 544 14.96 28.83 -5.52
N GLY A 545 14.46 27.84 -6.28
CA GLY A 545 14.81 27.67 -7.69
C GLY A 545 14.41 28.85 -8.58
N ARG A 546 13.27 29.51 -8.30
CA ARG A 546 12.85 30.73 -9.00
C ARG A 546 13.75 31.92 -8.68
N ARG A 547 14.06 32.14 -7.39
CA ARG A 547 14.92 33.26 -6.95
C ARG A 547 16.34 33.17 -7.51
N GLY A 548 16.88 31.95 -7.70
CA GLY A 548 18.18 31.74 -8.34
C GLY A 548 18.19 32.20 -9.80
N ARG A 549 17.17 31.81 -10.59
CA ARG A 549 17.04 32.23 -12.00
C ARG A 549 16.93 33.74 -12.18
N THR A 550 16.16 34.42 -11.33
CA THR A 550 16.00 35.87 -11.41
C THR A 550 17.29 36.63 -11.07
N LYS A 551 18.18 36.04 -10.27
CA LYS A 551 19.52 36.61 -10.00
C LYS A 551 20.47 36.40 -11.17
N ASP A 552 20.46 35.22 -11.80
CA ASP A 552 21.28 34.94 -12.99
C ASP A 552 20.87 35.83 -14.18
N GLU A 553 19.58 36.07 -14.37
CA GLU A 553 19.06 36.98 -15.41
C GLU A 553 19.42 38.45 -15.16
N LYS A 554 19.52 38.88 -13.89
CA LYS A 554 19.95 40.24 -13.52
C LYS A 554 21.47 40.43 -13.49
N GLY A 555 22.25 39.35 -13.41
CA GLY A 555 23.71 39.39 -13.49
C GLY A 555 24.27 39.28 -14.92
N GLN A 556 23.40 39.04 -15.90
CA GLN A 556 23.73 39.00 -17.34
C GLN A 556 23.23 40.26 -18.09
N GLN A 557 22.61 41.20 -17.39
CA GLN A 557 22.36 42.57 -17.84
C GLN A 557 23.42 43.48 -17.21
#